data_AF-A0A137P201-F1
#
_entry.id   AF-A0A137P201-F1
#
_cell.length_a   1.000
_cell.length_b   1.000
_cell.length_c   1.000
_cell.angle_alpha   90.00
_cell.angle_beta   90.00
_cell.angle_gamma   90.00
#
_symmetry.space_group_name_H-M   'P 1'
#
loop_
_entity.id
_entity.type
_entity.pdbx_description
1 polymer ?
#
loop_
_entity_poly.entity_id
_entity_poly.type
_entity_poly.pdbx_seq_one_letter_code
_entity_poly.pdbx_strand_id
1 'polypeptide(L)'
;MGVALDALTLILSNSDQQQTTDQPLPIPPKSITLTPANKPKAGHRALIHQSKLNLGSKKSQLTLASSLLRSGTTRLTKTIEVENTFWDQILQLSKLNWFIQKEETVNEKDPAQYFIDCGFSGSGSKLSYETYAYINREVDGKLNLLLKYEVEKAMSVRLQPTSSLLKPLKDVPVPILPKGIHYPQSFISSSLPTDPVVLEAHEKLCKARSTILETELFNYLTKESLSIAQCSHNISDSVYISVNDDWELVFELKEVAQKEEVVSTHLHWLCSAIKTALLFKLREHHKHLDSVQKGLLHTHDCLGVDEIKRTIPVIQDPNFIQYSKDMVLYYFFLQEIDQTVQSVFDSFKSISTICESFSSNSFFKIEYYPIEDPKSHHSILGHSLLIYIGRFNSINIELRAPNLIQLGIVEGNFAVETPSQLKKLLSKQISMILFG
;
A
#
# COMPACT_ATOMS: atom_id res chain seq x y z
N MET A 1 20.50 21.28 -58.44
CA MET A 1 21.44 22.24 -57.81
C MET A 1 22.90 22.02 -58.23
N GLY A 2 23.35 20.79 -58.57
CA GLY A 2 24.73 20.54 -59.00
C GLY A 2 25.22 21.36 -60.20
N VAL A 3 24.47 21.38 -61.31
CA VAL A 3 24.92 22.04 -62.57
C VAL A 3 25.19 23.54 -62.44
N ALA A 4 24.41 24.27 -61.62
CA ALA A 4 24.62 25.70 -61.39
C ALA A 4 25.84 25.96 -60.49
N LEU A 5 26.07 25.06 -59.52
CA LEU A 5 27.26 25.07 -58.68
C LEU A 5 28.50 24.77 -59.53
N ASP A 6 28.43 23.77 -60.42
CA ASP A 6 29.50 23.37 -61.34
C ASP A 6 29.85 24.49 -62.34
N ALA A 7 28.85 25.21 -62.85
CA ALA A 7 29.08 26.37 -63.71
C ALA A 7 29.69 27.54 -62.93
N LEU A 8 29.25 27.77 -61.69
CA LEU A 8 29.81 28.81 -60.81
C LEU A 8 31.23 28.47 -60.39
N THR A 9 31.56 27.22 -60.07
CA THR A 9 32.91 26.79 -59.72
C THR A 9 33.85 26.93 -60.92
N LEU A 10 33.39 26.62 -62.14
CA LEU A 10 34.16 26.87 -63.37
C LEU A 10 34.41 28.37 -63.60
N ILE A 11 33.45 29.25 -63.30
CA ILE A 11 33.60 30.71 -63.44
C ILE A 11 34.47 31.30 -62.32
N LEU A 12 34.29 30.86 -61.07
CA LEU A 12 35.02 31.34 -59.89
C LEU A 12 36.46 30.83 -59.86
N SER A 13 36.76 29.69 -60.49
CA SER A 13 38.14 29.20 -60.71
C SER A 13 39.03 30.17 -61.50
N ASN A 14 38.44 31.24 -62.04
CA ASN A 14 39.13 32.30 -62.80
C ASN A 14 39.63 33.45 -61.90
N SER A 15 39.11 33.60 -60.68
CA SER A 15 39.62 34.49 -59.63
C SER A 15 40.41 33.64 -58.63
N ASP A 16 41.61 34.07 -58.20
CA ASP A 16 42.60 33.28 -57.42
C ASP A 16 42.16 32.79 -56.02
N GLN A 17 40.86 32.67 -55.73
CA GLN A 17 40.35 32.02 -54.53
C GLN A 17 40.11 30.52 -54.80
N GLN A 18 41.00 29.69 -54.25
CA GLN A 18 40.85 28.24 -54.24
C GLN A 18 39.56 27.84 -53.50
N GLN A 19 38.58 27.29 -54.23
CA GLN A 19 37.54 26.46 -53.66
C GLN A 19 37.72 25.03 -54.16
N THR A 20 38.06 24.14 -53.22
CA THR A 20 38.07 22.69 -53.39
C THR A 20 36.64 22.17 -53.35
N THR A 21 36.10 21.77 -54.50
CA THR A 21 34.93 20.88 -54.55
C THR A 21 35.43 19.45 -54.82
N ASP A 22 35.04 18.51 -53.95
CA ASP A 22 35.49 17.10 -53.93
C ASP A 22 35.09 16.24 -55.15
N GLN A 23 34.56 16.85 -56.22
CA GLN A 23 34.33 16.18 -57.50
C GLN A 23 35.07 16.92 -58.62
N PRO A 24 36.13 16.32 -59.21
CA PRO A 24 36.82 16.92 -60.33
C PRO A 24 35.92 16.85 -61.57
N LEU A 25 35.39 18.00 -61.99
CA LEU A 25 34.72 18.14 -63.28
C LEU A 25 35.75 17.90 -64.41
N PRO A 26 35.41 17.14 -65.47
CA PRO A 26 36.31 16.77 -66.57
C PRO A 26 36.59 17.92 -67.56
N ILE A 27 36.49 19.17 -67.12
CA ILE A 27 36.64 20.37 -67.94
C ILE A 27 37.79 21.20 -67.34
N PRO A 28 38.73 21.68 -68.15
CA PRO A 28 39.84 22.48 -67.62
C PRO A 28 39.32 23.76 -66.94
N PRO A 29 39.93 24.16 -65.80
CA PRO A 29 39.62 25.43 -65.16
C PRO A 29 39.89 26.58 -66.15
N LYS A 30 39.14 27.68 -66.04
CA LYS A 30 39.19 28.87 -66.94
C LYS A 30 38.58 28.71 -68.35
N SER A 31 37.77 27.69 -68.58
CA SER A 31 37.09 27.44 -69.87
C SER A 31 35.93 28.40 -70.18
N ILE A 32 35.40 29.11 -69.18
CA ILE A 32 34.29 30.07 -69.35
C ILE A 32 34.79 31.47 -68.98
N THR A 33 34.86 32.36 -69.97
CA THR A 33 35.20 33.77 -69.77
C THR A 33 33.94 34.62 -69.70
N LEU A 34 33.79 35.38 -68.62
CA LEU A 34 32.63 36.24 -68.38
C LEU A 34 32.86 37.57 -69.11
N THR A 35 32.43 37.63 -70.38
CA THR A 35 32.42 38.89 -71.13
C THR A 35 31.24 39.74 -70.67
N PRO A 36 31.42 41.05 -70.40
CA PRO A 36 30.33 41.94 -70.04
C PRO A 36 29.44 42.19 -71.26
N ALA A 37 28.54 41.24 -71.54
CA ALA A 37 27.46 41.44 -72.50
C ALA A 37 26.42 42.38 -71.86
N ASN A 38 26.08 43.47 -72.55
CA ASN A 38 24.97 44.32 -72.16
C ASN A 38 23.71 43.46 -72.07
N LYS A 39 23.14 43.33 -70.85
CA LYS A 39 21.90 42.59 -70.64
C LYS A 39 20.86 43.12 -71.64
N PRO A 40 20.20 42.28 -72.44
CA PRO A 40 19.15 42.76 -73.32
C PRO A 40 18.11 43.46 -72.44
N LYS A 41 17.85 44.75 -72.71
CA LYS A 41 16.82 45.50 -72.00
C LYS A 41 15.51 44.78 -72.23
N ALA A 42 15.03 44.06 -71.22
CA ALA A 42 13.74 43.41 -71.28
C ALA A 42 12.69 44.47 -71.67
N GLY A 43 11.93 44.21 -72.74
CA GLY A 43 10.90 45.14 -73.17
C GLY A 43 9.94 45.44 -72.03
N HIS A 44 9.40 46.66 -71.96
CA HIS A 44 8.52 47.09 -70.87
C HIS A 44 7.37 46.11 -70.60
N ARG A 45 6.82 45.50 -71.66
CA ARG A 45 5.79 44.45 -71.60
C ARG A 45 6.28 43.15 -70.93
N ALA A 46 7.53 42.75 -71.17
CA ALA A 46 8.14 41.57 -70.54
C ALA A 46 8.40 41.79 -69.04
N LEU A 47 8.83 43.00 -68.65
CA LEU A 47 8.99 43.38 -67.24
C LEU A 47 7.64 43.38 -66.49
N ILE A 48 6.59 43.90 -67.12
CA ILE A 48 5.22 43.85 -66.54
C ILE A 48 4.75 42.39 -66.42
N HIS A 49 5.02 41.54 -67.41
CA HIS A 49 4.63 40.13 -67.34
C HIS A 49 5.39 39.38 -66.24
N GLN A 50 6.70 39.60 -66.13
CA GLN A 50 7.54 38.99 -65.10
C GLN A 50 7.16 39.46 -63.69
N SER A 51 6.87 40.75 -63.50
CA SER A 51 6.39 41.27 -62.21
C SER A 51 5.03 40.69 -61.84
N LYS A 52 4.10 40.53 -62.78
CA LYS A 52 2.81 39.84 -62.56
C LYS A 52 3.00 38.37 -62.16
N LEU A 53 3.89 37.65 -62.84
CA LEU A 53 4.23 36.26 -62.50
C LEU A 53 4.83 36.16 -61.10
N ASN A 54 5.79 37.03 -60.76
CA ASN A 54 6.39 37.08 -59.43
C ASN A 54 5.37 37.40 -58.34
N LEU A 55 4.45 38.34 -58.61
CA LEU A 55 3.37 38.67 -57.68
C LEU A 55 2.42 37.48 -57.49
N GLY A 56 2.04 36.80 -58.58
CA GLY A 56 1.21 35.59 -58.52
C GLY A 56 1.88 34.44 -57.76
N SER A 57 3.16 34.21 -58.02
CA SER A 57 3.97 33.19 -57.31
C SER A 57 4.08 33.50 -55.82
N LYS A 58 4.43 34.75 -55.45
CA LYS A 58 4.45 35.19 -54.05
C LYS A 58 3.09 35.07 -53.37
N LYS A 59 2.00 35.46 -54.05
CA LYS A 59 0.65 35.31 -53.52
C LYS A 59 0.30 33.84 -53.28
N SER A 60 0.63 32.95 -54.21
CA SER A 60 0.43 31.50 -54.06
C SER A 60 1.22 30.92 -52.88
N GLN A 61 2.50 31.30 -52.75
CA GLN A 61 3.35 30.91 -51.63
C GLN A 61 2.80 31.41 -50.29
N LEU A 62 2.32 32.65 -50.22
CA LEU A 62 1.69 33.19 -49.01
C LEU A 62 0.37 32.48 -48.67
N THR A 63 -0.45 32.15 -49.67
CA THR A 63 -1.68 31.38 -49.43
C THR A 63 -1.38 29.97 -48.92
N LEU A 64 -0.35 29.31 -49.45
CA LEU A 64 0.10 27.99 -48.98
C LEU A 64 0.67 28.09 -47.57
N ALA A 65 1.52 29.07 -47.29
CA ALA A 65 2.03 29.30 -45.94
C ALA A 65 0.90 29.56 -44.94
N SER A 66 -0.11 30.36 -45.32
CA SER A 66 -1.27 30.63 -44.47
C SER A 66 -2.12 29.38 -44.21
N SER A 67 -2.29 28.50 -45.21
CA SER A 67 -3.03 27.25 -45.03
C SER A 67 -2.28 26.24 -44.18
N LEU A 68 -0.95 26.14 -44.34
CA LEU A 68 -0.08 25.35 -43.48
C LEU A 68 -0.16 25.83 -42.02
N LEU A 69 -0.01 27.15 -41.79
CA LEU A 69 -0.14 27.73 -40.45
C LEU A 69 -1.51 27.43 -39.85
N ARG A 70 -2.59 27.62 -40.62
CA ARG A 70 -3.94 27.32 -40.16
C ARG A 70 -4.10 25.83 -39.78
N SER A 71 -3.58 24.92 -40.60
CA SER A 71 -3.60 23.49 -40.29
C SER A 71 -2.77 23.17 -39.04
N GLY A 72 -1.61 23.82 -38.86
CA GLY A 72 -0.78 23.72 -37.67
C GLY A 72 -1.52 24.18 -36.42
N THR A 73 -2.19 25.33 -36.48
CA THR A 73 -3.01 25.83 -35.38
C THR A 73 -4.14 24.87 -35.03
N THR A 74 -4.84 24.29 -36.01
CA THR A 74 -5.89 23.29 -35.72
C THR A 74 -5.35 22.02 -35.07
N ARG A 75 -4.14 21.58 -35.43
CA ARG A 75 -3.48 20.44 -34.77
C ARG A 75 -3.08 20.78 -33.34
N LEU A 76 -2.48 21.94 -33.11
CA LEU A 76 -2.12 22.41 -31.78
C LEU A 76 -3.35 22.57 -30.87
N THR A 77 -4.46 23.07 -31.40
CA THR A 77 -5.71 23.21 -30.63
C THR A 77 -6.21 21.85 -30.14
N LYS A 78 -6.20 20.83 -31.01
CA LYS A 78 -6.53 19.45 -30.62
C LYS A 78 -5.57 18.90 -29.56
N THR A 79 -4.27 19.14 -29.69
CA THR A 79 -3.29 18.72 -28.69
C THR A 79 -3.54 19.42 -27.34
N ILE A 80 -3.92 20.70 -27.34
CA ILE A 80 -4.25 21.45 -26.13
C ILE A 80 -5.52 20.91 -25.47
N GLU A 81 -6.55 20.56 -26.25
CA GLU A 81 -7.77 19.95 -25.71
C GLU A 81 -7.49 18.62 -25.00
N VAL A 82 -6.67 17.76 -25.62
CA VAL A 82 -6.21 16.50 -25.02
C VAL A 82 -5.40 16.75 -23.73
N GLU A 83 -4.50 17.73 -23.74
CA GLU A 83 -3.70 18.10 -22.57
C GLU A 83 -4.58 18.64 -21.44
N ASN A 84 -5.59 19.44 -21.74
CA ASN A 84 -6.54 19.96 -20.75
C ASN A 84 -7.31 18.82 -20.09
N THR A 85 -7.81 17.84 -20.86
CA THR A 85 -8.51 16.68 -20.29
C THR A 85 -7.62 15.86 -19.37
N PHE A 86 -6.34 15.69 -19.73
CA PHE A 86 -5.36 15.00 -18.89
C PHE A 86 -5.09 15.74 -17.57
N TRP A 87 -4.89 17.06 -17.61
CA TRP A 87 -4.69 17.86 -16.40
C TRP A 87 -5.93 17.92 -15.53
N ASP A 88 -7.13 17.94 -16.10
CA ASP A 88 -8.37 17.87 -15.34
C ASP A 88 -8.47 16.54 -14.56
N GLN A 89 -8.06 15.42 -15.17
CA GLN A 89 -7.99 14.11 -14.49
C GLN A 89 -6.95 14.10 -13.37
N ILE A 90 -5.77 14.69 -13.60
CA ILE A 90 -4.73 14.86 -12.58
C ILE A 90 -5.21 15.72 -11.40
N LEU A 91 -5.90 16.83 -11.68
CA LEU A 91 -6.45 17.70 -10.64
C LEU A 91 -7.51 16.97 -9.82
N GLN A 92 -8.33 16.12 -10.44
CA GLN A 92 -9.27 15.27 -9.71
C GLN A 92 -8.56 14.26 -8.81
N LEU A 93 -7.45 13.64 -9.26
CA LEU A 93 -6.62 12.80 -8.40
C LEU A 93 -5.99 13.58 -7.25
N SER A 94 -5.50 14.80 -7.49
CA SER A 94 -4.94 15.66 -6.46
C SER A 94 -5.98 16.05 -5.39
N LYS A 95 -7.25 16.27 -5.79
CA LYS A 95 -8.37 16.48 -4.85
C LYS A 95 -8.61 15.30 -3.92
N LEU A 96 -8.19 14.09 -4.30
CA LEU A 96 -8.24 12.89 -3.45
C LEU A 96 -7.02 12.76 -2.50
N ASN A 97 -6.25 13.84 -2.34
CA ASN A 97 -5.04 13.91 -1.52
C ASN A 97 -3.89 13.02 -1.99
N TRP A 98 -3.84 12.67 -3.28
CA TRP A 98 -2.65 12.06 -3.86
C TRP A 98 -1.60 13.12 -4.13
N PHE A 99 -0.38 12.90 -3.62
CA PHE A 99 0.74 13.80 -3.82
C PHE A 99 1.45 13.43 -5.13
N ILE A 100 1.48 14.38 -6.07
CA ILE A 100 2.11 14.20 -7.38
C ILE A 100 3.44 14.93 -7.34
N GLN A 101 4.51 14.17 -7.56
CA GLN A 101 5.87 14.69 -7.65
C GLN A 101 6.33 14.63 -9.10
N LYS A 102 7.18 15.59 -9.45
CA LYS A 102 7.89 15.59 -10.72
C LYS A 102 9.26 14.95 -10.47
N GLU A 103 9.61 13.96 -11.28
CA GLU A 103 10.95 13.40 -11.25
C GLU A 103 11.92 14.41 -11.86
N GLU A 104 12.90 14.84 -11.07
CA GLU A 104 14.05 15.59 -11.56
C GLU A 104 15.01 14.59 -12.21
N THR A 105 14.73 14.22 -13.46
CA THR A 105 15.63 13.35 -14.22
C THR A 105 16.96 14.06 -14.44
N VAL A 106 18.06 13.40 -14.05
CA VAL A 106 19.45 13.88 -14.26
C VAL A 106 19.83 13.89 -15.75
N ASN A 107 19.06 13.18 -16.59
CA ASN A 107 19.28 13.10 -18.03
C ASN A 107 18.28 14.00 -18.79
N GLU A 108 18.77 15.10 -19.38
CA GLU A 108 18.01 16.07 -20.20
C GLU A 108 17.24 15.48 -21.40
N LYS A 109 17.44 14.19 -21.71
CA LYS A 109 16.87 13.55 -22.91
C LYS A 109 15.54 12.86 -22.67
N ASP A 110 15.20 12.55 -21.43
CA ASP A 110 13.93 11.90 -21.12
C ASP A 110 12.88 12.94 -20.74
N PRO A 111 11.64 12.83 -21.27
CA PRO A 111 10.58 13.74 -20.90
C PRO A 111 10.33 13.66 -19.40
N ALA A 112 10.18 14.82 -18.75
CA ALA A 112 9.92 14.87 -17.32
C ALA A 112 8.73 13.99 -16.94
N GLN A 113 8.98 12.97 -16.12
CA GLN A 113 7.96 12.03 -15.68
C GLN A 113 7.33 12.51 -14.38
N TYR A 114 6.03 12.29 -14.24
CA TYR A 114 5.31 12.56 -13.00
C TYR A 114 5.05 11.23 -12.30
N PHE A 115 5.20 11.21 -10.99
CA PHE A 115 4.95 10.02 -10.19
C PHE A 115 4.12 10.36 -8.95
N ILE A 116 3.41 9.34 -8.47
CA ILE A 116 2.64 9.40 -7.23
C ILE A 116 3.35 8.50 -6.23
N ASP A 117 3.71 9.06 -5.08
CA ASP A 117 4.17 8.24 -3.96
C ASP A 117 2.98 7.47 -3.36
N CYS A 118 2.98 6.16 -3.59
CA CYS A 118 1.98 5.25 -3.02
C CYS A 118 2.47 4.66 -1.69
N GLY A 119 3.72 4.92 -1.31
CA GLY A 119 4.35 4.40 -0.12
C GLY A 119 4.08 5.22 1.13
N PHE A 120 4.79 4.82 2.18
CA PHE A 120 4.78 5.47 3.49
C PHE A 120 6.17 6.06 3.81
N SER A 121 6.91 6.44 2.77
CA SER A 121 8.27 7.00 2.86
C SER A 121 8.30 8.20 3.82
N GLY A 122 7.35 9.13 3.68
CA GLY A 122 7.18 10.29 4.54
C GLY A 122 6.60 10.00 5.93
N SER A 123 6.23 8.75 6.23
CA SER A 123 5.77 8.31 7.56
C SER A 123 6.81 7.45 8.28
N GLY A 124 8.06 7.50 7.83
CA GLY A 124 9.17 6.77 8.46
C GLY A 124 9.27 5.30 8.04
N SER A 125 8.54 4.85 7.01
CA SER A 125 8.71 3.49 6.48
C SER A 125 10.17 3.27 6.05
N LYS A 126 10.77 2.16 6.49
CA LYS A 126 12.14 1.76 6.13
C LYS A 126 12.17 0.96 4.82
N LEU A 127 11.06 0.87 4.08
CA LEU A 127 11.01 0.12 2.84
C LEU A 127 11.83 0.87 1.77
N SER A 128 12.99 0.33 1.41
CA SER A 128 13.89 0.93 0.42
C SER A 128 13.41 0.76 -1.03
N TYR A 129 12.27 0.10 -1.27
CA TYR A 129 11.78 -0.16 -2.62
C TYR A 129 11.07 1.05 -3.22
N GLU A 130 11.11 1.16 -4.54
CA GLU A 130 10.37 2.15 -5.32
C GLU A 130 8.87 1.95 -5.11
N THR A 131 8.27 2.76 -4.24
CA THR A 131 6.84 2.76 -3.91
C THR A 131 6.05 3.74 -4.79
N TYR A 132 6.60 4.07 -5.95
CA TYR A 132 6.08 5.07 -6.86
C TYR A 132 5.22 4.46 -7.97
N ALA A 133 4.15 5.15 -8.33
CA ALA A 133 3.37 4.87 -9.53
C ALA A 133 3.65 5.96 -10.56
N TYR A 134 4.12 5.59 -11.74
CA TYR A 134 4.39 6.55 -12.81
C TYR A 134 3.10 6.90 -13.53
N ILE A 135 2.89 8.20 -13.76
CA ILE A 135 1.79 8.70 -14.57
C ILE A 135 2.25 8.71 -16.02
N ASN A 136 1.66 7.83 -16.82
CA ASN A 136 1.88 7.79 -18.26
C ASN A 136 0.68 8.39 -19.01
N ARG A 137 0.98 9.01 -20.15
CA ARG A 137 0.00 9.63 -21.04
C ARG A 137 -0.38 8.63 -22.13
N GLU A 138 -1.64 8.25 -22.19
CA GLU A 138 -2.13 7.51 -23.34
C GLU A 138 -2.35 8.44 -24.54
N VAL A 139 -2.32 7.90 -25.76
CA VAL A 139 -2.47 8.67 -27.02
C VAL A 139 -3.78 9.45 -27.08
N ASP A 140 -4.80 8.98 -26.35
CA ASP A 140 -6.13 9.60 -26.25
C ASP A 140 -6.22 10.71 -25.19
N GLY A 141 -5.14 11.02 -24.47
CA GLY A 141 -5.14 11.95 -23.33
C GLY A 141 -5.66 11.35 -22.03
N LYS A 142 -5.96 10.04 -22.03
CA LYS A 142 -6.37 9.33 -20.83
C LYS A 142 -5.18 9.11 -19.90
N LEU A 143 -5.45 9.26 -18.63
CA LEU A 143 -4.52 8.93 -17.56
C LEU A 143 -4.30 7.40 -17.50
N ASN A 144 -3.05 6.96 -17.65
CA ASN A 144 -2.65 5.59 -17.37
C ASN A 144 -1.62 5.58 -16.23
N LEU A 145 -1.76 4.65 -15.29
CA LEU A 145 -0.83 4.49 -14.18
C LEU A 145 -0.01 3.24 -14.39
N LEU A 146 1.31 3.41 -14.50
CA LEU A 146 2.26 2.32 -14.57
C LEU A 146 2.76 2.03 -13.15
N LEU A 147 2.20 0.97 -12.58
CA LEU A 147 2.56 0.46 -11.27
C LEU A 147 3.69 -0.54 -11.42
N LYS A 148 4.78 -0.37 -10.66
CA LYS A 148 5.86 -1.36 -10.62
C LYS A 148 5.40 -2.68 -10.00
N TYR A 149 4.41 -2.61 -9.11
CA TYR A 149 3.73 -3.78 -8.52
C TYR A 149 2.43 -4.04 -9.26
N GLU A 150 2.52 -4.73 -10.39
CA GLU A 150 1.32 -5.13 -11.15
C GLU A 150 0.59 -6.30 -10.48
N VAL A 151 1.33 -7.11 -9.71
CA VAL A 151 0.79 -8.27 -9.00
C VAL A 151 0.30 -7.87 -7.61
N GLU A 152 -1.02 -7.93 -7.42
CA GLU A 152 -1.66 -7.71 -6.12
C GLU A 152 -1.27 -8.84 -5.17
N LYS A 153 -0.43 -8.50 -4.18
CA LYS A 153 -0.08 -9.41 -3.08
C LYS A 153 -0.90 -9.08 -1.85
N ALA A 154 -1.38 -10.12 -1.19
CA ALA A 154 -2.09 -10.04 0.07
C ALA A 154 -1.50 -11.01 1.09
N MET A 155 -1.23 -10.49 2.29
CA MET A 155 -0.84 -11.28 3.45
C MET A 155 -2.06 -12.02 3.99
N SER A 156 -1.96 -13.34 4.06
CA SER A 156 -2.89 -14.23 4.71
C SER A 156 -2.32 -14.69 6.05
N VAL A 157 -3.19 -14.78 7.05
CA VAL A 157 -2.87 -15.30 8.38
C VAL A 157 -3.70 -16.56 8.55
N ARG A 158 -3.05 -17.67 8.90
CA ARG A 158 -3.70 -18.97 9.08
C ARG A 158 -3.26 -19.58 10.40
N LEU A 159 -4.20 -20.20 11.11
CA LEU A 159 -3.91 -20.99 12.31
C LEU A 159 -4.14 -22.45 11.97
N GLN A 160 -3.10 -23.28 12.10
CA GLN A 160 -3.14 -24.70 11.73
C GLN A 160 -2.62 -25.59 12.87
N PRO A 161 -3.11 -26.83 13.03
CA PRO A 161 -2.56 -27.74 14.03
C PRO A 161 -1.15 -28.23 13.63
N THR A 162 -0.21 -28.33 14.57
CA THR A 162 1.19 -28.79 14.35
C THR A 162 1.25 -30.18 13.71
N SER A 163 0.29 -31.05 14.05
CA SER A 163 0.19 -32.41 13.49
C SER A 163 -0.07 -32.47 11.98
N SER A 164 -0.47 -31.35 11.36
CA SER A 164 -0.75 -31.27 9.92
C SER A 164 0.51 -31.11 9.04
N LEU A 165 1.68 -30.80 9.61
CA LEU A 165 2.93 -30.64 8.87
C LEU A 165 3.51 -31.96 8.31
N LEU A 166 3.13 -33.12 8.86
CA LEU A 166 3.70 -34.42 8.48
C LEU A 166 2.98 -35.10 7.30
N LYS A 167 1.94 -34.48 6.74
CA LYS A 167 1.32 -34.91 5.49
C LYS A 167 1.19 -33.70 4.58
N PRO A 168 1.76 -33.69 3.37
CA PRO A 168 1.43 -32.67 2.38
C PRO A 168 -0.07 -32.80 2.08
N LEU A 169 -0.86 -31.93 2.71
CA LEU A 169 -2.30 -31.82 2.52
C LEU A 169 -2.55 -31.48 1.05
N LYS A 170 -2.89 -32.49 0.25
CA LYS A 170 -3.38 -32.28 -1.12
C LYS A 170 -4.88 -31.92 -1.15
N ASP A 171 -5.65 -32.12 -0.08
CA ASP A 171 -7.12 -32.06 -0.18
C ASP A 171 -7.86 -31.56 1.09
N VAL A 172 -7.23 -30.78 1.98
CA VAL A 172 -8.00 -30.12 3.06
C VAL A 172 -8.22 -28.67 2.68
N PRO A 173 -9.48 -28.21 2.53
CA PRO A 173 -9.77 -26.84 2.16
C PRO A 173 -9.23 -25.91 3.24
N VAL A 174 -8.23 -25.15 2.84
CA VAL A 174 -7.60 -24.10 3.64
C VAL A 174 -8.66 -23.04 3.96
N PRO A 175 -8.81 -22.59 5.22
CA PRO A 175 -9.68 -21.46 5.52
C PRO A 175 -9.05 -20.15 5.00
N ILE A 176 -9.75 -19.48 4.07
CA ILE A 176 -9.29 -18.26 3.38
C ILE A 176 -9.93 -17.00 3.97
N LEU A 177 -9.10 -15.96 4.11
CA LEU A 177 -9.41 -14.57 4.44
C LEU A 177 -10.61 -14.02 3.61
N PRO A 178 -11.47 -13.15 4.16
CA PRO A 178 -12.45 -12.47 3.34
C PRO A 178 -11.71 -11.54 2.37
N LYS A 179 -12.11 -11.54 1.10
CA LYS A 179 -11.65 -10.58 0.09
C LYS A 179 -11.91 -9.17 0.59
N GLY A 180 -10.87 -8.54 1.13
CA GLY A 180 -10.96 -7.25 1.77
C GLY A 180 -12.00 -7.28 2.88
N ILE A 181 -11.58 -7.08 4.12
CA ILE A 181 -12.36 -6.11 4.87
C ILE A 181 -12.25 -4.87 3.99
N HIS A 182 -13.29 -4.59 3.18
CA HIS A 182 -13.54 -3.25 2.73
C HIS A 182 -13.57 -2.50 4.05
N TYR A 183 -12.43 -1.89 4.40
CA TYR A 183 -12.42 -0.85 5.41
C TYR A 183 -13.63 -0.03 5.04
N PRO A 184 -14.60 0.19 5.94
CA PRO A 184 -15.67 1.10 5.62
C PRO A 184 -14.95 2.34 5.11
N GLN A 185 -15.15 2.67 3.82
CA GLN A 185 -14.76 3.93 3.22
C GLN A 185 -15.66 5.02 3.83
N SER A 186 -15.83 4.97 5.15
CA SER A 186 -16.40 6.02 5.95
C SER A 186 -15.28 7.02 6.14
N PHE A 187 -15.53 8.22 5.65
CA PHE A 187 -14.77 9.46 5.87
C PHE A 187 -13.59 9.70 4.93
N ILE A 188 -13.88 10.02 3.67
CA ILE A 188 -13.88 11.43 3.22
C ILE A 188 -15.04 11.62 2.23
N SER A 189 -16.15 12.15 2.73
CA SER A 189 -17.29 12.60 1.95
C SER A 189 -17.00 13.94 1.26
N SER A 190 -15.96 14.00 0.44
CA SER A 190 -15.73 15.09 -0.50
C SER A 190 -15.81 14.50 -1.91
N SER A 191 -17.00 14.59 -2.51
CA SER A 191 -17.30 14.31 -3.92
C SER A 191 -16.43 13.22 -4.57
N LEU A 192 -16.90 11.97 -4.57
CA LEU A 192 -16.28 10.95 -5.42
C LEU A 192 -16.12 11.49 -6.86
N PRO A 193 -15.01 11.18 -7.54
CA PRO A 193 -14.79 11.60 -8.91
C PRO A 193 -15.96 11.18 -9.78
N THR A 194 -16.43 12.09 -10.64
CA THR A 194 -17.47 11.77 -11.62
C THR A 194 -16.89 11.05 -12.84
N ASP A 195 -15.57 11.20 -13.09
CA ASP A 195 -14.89 10.55 -14.21
C ASP A 195 -14.52 9.09 -13.86
N PRO A 196 -15.02 8.09 -14.61
CA PRO A 196 -14.70 6.68 -14.37
C PRO A 196 -13.22 6.36 -14.51
N VAL A 197 -12.47 7.10 -15.35
CA VAL A 197 -11.02 6.88 -15.53
C VAL A 197 -10.26 7.25 -14.25
N VAL A 198 -10.65 8.35 -13.62
CA VAL A 198 -10.05 8.80 -12.34
C VAL A 198 -10.41 7.83 -11.23
N LEU A 199 -11.63 7.29 -11.23
CA LEU A 199 -12.05 6.29 -10.25
C LEU A 199 -11.21 5.01 -10.38
N GLU A 200 -11.02 4.50 -11.60
CA GLU A 200 -10.18 3.31 -11.85
C GLU A 200 -8.73 3.56 -11.41
N ALA A 201 -8.17 4.72 -11.74
CA ALA A 201 -6.84 5.11 -11.32
C ALA A 201 -6.72 5.18 -9.78
N HIS A 202 -7.69 5.78 -9.11
CA HIS A 202 -7.75 5.85 -7.65
C HIS A 202 -7.84 4.46 -7.02
N GLU A 203 -8.67 3.57 -7.55
CA GLU A 203 -8.78 2.18 -7.09
C GLU A 203 -7.46 1.42 -7.24
N LYS A 204 -6.77 1.58 -8.38
CA LYS A 204 -5.44 1.01 -8.63
C LYS A 204 -4.41 1.50 -7.61
N LEU A 205 -4.38 2.81 -7.32
CA LEU A 205 -3.48 3.38 -6.30
C LEU A 205 -3.81 2.87 -4.89
N CYS A 206 -5.09 2.78 -4.53
CA CYS A 206 -5.52 2.24 -3.25
C CYS A 206 -5.11 0.77 -3.07
N LYS A 207 -5.27 -0.06 -4.11
CA LYS A 207 -4.81 -1.45 -4.11
C LYS A 207 -3.29 -1.55 -3.97
N ALA A 208 -2.55 -0.77 -4.75
CA ALA A 208 -1.10 -0.73 -4.68
C ALA A 208 -0.61 -0.34 -3.27
N ARG A 209 -1.22 0.68 -2.66
CA ARG A 209 -0.92 1.10 -1.29
C ARG A 209 -1.19 -0.01 -0.27
N SER A 210 -2.29 -0.74 -0.43
CA SER A 210 -2.60 -1.90 0.43
C SER A 210 -1.55 -3.00 0.27
N THR A 211 -1.15 -3.31 -0.97
CA THR A 211 -0.09 -4.31 -1.24
C THR A 211 1.26 -3.89 -0.65
N ILE A 212 1.63 -2.61 -0.75
CA ILE A 212 2.86 -2.08 -0.14
C ILE A 212 2.81 -2.25 1.38
N LEU A 213 1.70 -1.86 2.02
CA LEU A 213 1.50 -1.99 3.46
C LEU A 213 1.63 -3.44 3.95
N GLU A 214 1.00 -4.38 3.24
CA GLU A 214 1.02 -5.80 3.60
C GLU A 214 2.40 -6.43 3.36
N THR A 215 3.09 -6.02 2.29
CA THR A 215 4.48 -6.44 2.03
C THR A 215 5.44 -5.88 3.09
N GLU A 216 5.23 -4.65 3.53
CA GLU A 216 5.98 -4.04 4.62
C GLU A 216 5.82 -4.82 5.92
N LEU A 217 4.57 -5.09 6.32
CA LEU A 217 4.28 -5.88 7.51
C LEU A 217 4.95 -7.25 7.43
N PHE A 218 4.84 -7.93 6.30
CA PHE A 218 5.47 -9.24 6.09
C PHE A 218 6.99 -9.17 6.20
N ASN A 219 7.63 -8.12 5.67
CA ASN A 219 9.07 -7.92 5.82
C ASN A 219 9.50 -7.72 7.27
N TYR A 220 8.69 -7.01 8.08
CA TYR A 220 8.96 -6.89 9.51
C TYR A 220 8.80 -8.24 10.23
N LEU A 221 7.75 -9.01 9.92
CA LEU A 221 7.57 -10.36 10.47
C LEU A 221 8.73 -11.28 10.11
N THR A 222 9.20 -11.26 8.87
CA THR A 222 10.35 -12.07 8.42
C THR A 222 11.64 -11.64 9.10
N LYS A 223 11.85 -10.34 9.34
CA LYS A 223 13.02 -9.86 10.09
C LYS A 223 12.97 -10.28 11.55
N GLU A 224 11.80 -10.17 12.18
CA GLU A 224 11.60 -10.57 13.56
C GLU A 224 11.74 -12.08 13.72
N SER A 225 11.22 -12.90 12.79
CA SER A 225 11.31 -14.36 12.88
C SER A 225 12.75 -14.86 12.83
N LEU A 226 13.62 -14.18 12.09
CA LEU A 226 15.07 -14.46 12.08
C LEU A 226 15.75 -14.19 13.43
N SER A 227 15.17 -13.32 14.27
CA SER A 227 15.69 -13.01 15.60
C SER A 227 15.19 -13.98 16.68
N ILE A 228 14.09 -14.68 16.45
CA ILE A 228 13.44 -15.55 17.42
C ILE A 228 13.84 -17.01 17.15
N ALA A 229 14.63 -17.60 18.05
CA ALA A 229 15.08 -19.00 17.92
C ALA A 229 13.94 -20.05 17.92
N GLN A 230 12.74 -19.67 18.36
CA GLN A 230 11.53 -20.52 18.36
C GLN A 230 10.74 -20.45 17.03
N CYS A 231 11.17 -19.59 16.09
CA CYS A 231 10.84 -19.56 14.67
C CYS A 231 11.06 -20.92 13.99
N SER A 232 10.04 -21.78 13.83
CA SER A 232 10.27 -23.15 13.35
C SER A 232 10.82 -23.14 11.92
N HIS A 233 10.16 -22.50 10.95
CA HIS A 233 10.60 -22.47 9.54
C HIS A 233 10.30 -21.12 8.88
N ASN A 234 11.28 -20.57 8.15
CA ASN A 234 11.06 -19.49 7.19
C ASN A 234 11.19 -20.11 5.78
N ILE A 235 10.08 -20.23 5.07
CA ILE A 235 10.08 -20.49 3.62
C ILE A 235 9.94 -19.12 2.94
N SER A 236 10.50 -18.94 1.74
CA SER A 236 10.64 -17.62 1.08
C SER A 236 9.40 -16.72 1.13
N ASP A 237 8.19 -17.29 1.15
CA ASP A 237 6.91 -16.56 1.16
C ASP A 237 6.01 -16.91 2.37
N SER A 238 6.53 -17.66 3.35
CA SER A 238 5.77 -18.02 4.56
C SER A 238 6.59 -18.08 5.85
N VAL A 239 6.02 -17.54 6.93
CA VAL A 239 6.58 -17.52 8.28
C VAL A 239 5.72 -18.39 9.19
N TYR A 240 6.32 -19.44 9.76
CA TYR A 240 5.67 -20.37 10.69
C TYR A 240 6.08 -20.07 12.13
N ILE A 241 5.10 -19.94 13.01
CA ILE A 241 5.29 -19.57 14.41
C ILE A 241 4.59 -20.59 15.30
N SER A 242 5.37 -21.29 16.12
CA SER A 242 4.83 -22.20 17.13
C SER A 242 4.18 -21.40 18.27
N VAL A 243 2.87 -21.57 18.45
CA VAL A 243 2.13 -20.92 19.53
C VAL A 243 2.18 -21.81 20.77
N ASN A 244 1.79 -23.07 20.62
CA ASN A 244 1.86 -24.14 21.61
C ASN A 244 2.26 -25.46 20.89
N ASP A 245 2.31 -26.58 21.63
CA ASP A 245 2.68 -27.87 21.05
C ASP A 245 1.73 -28.34 19.94
N ASP A 246 0.48 -27.85 19.97
CA ASP A 246 -0.61 -28.31 19.11
C ASP A 246 -0.94 -27.40 17.92
N TRP A 247 -0.53 -26.11 17.95
CA TRP A 247 -0.92 -25.10 16.99
C TRP A 247 0.24 -24.21 16.52
N GLU A 248 0.19 -23.93 15.22
CA GLU A 248 1.10 -23.04 14.52
C GLU A 248 0.34 -21.91 13.84
N LEU A 249 0.88 -20.70 13.96
CA LEU A 249 0.43 -19.52 13.25
C LEU A 249 1.29 -19.33 12.00
N VAL A 250 0.65 -19.26 10.85
CA VAL A 250 1.29 -19.16 9.53
C VAL A 250 0.94 -17.82 8.91
N PHE A 251 1.96 -17.04 8.58
CA PHE A 251 1.84 -15.83 7.79
C PHE A 251 2.33 -16.13 6.39
N GLU A 252 1.54 -15.79 5.38
CA GLU A 252 1.83 -16.09 3.98
C GLU A 252 1.52 -14.91 3.09
N LEU A 253 2.46 -14.54 2.22
CA LEU A 253 2.23 -13.51 1.21
C LEU A 253 1.80 -14.16 -0.10
N LYS A 254 0.50 -14.14 -0.41
CA LYS A 254 -0.09 -14.76 -1.61
C LYS A 254 -0.48 -13.73 -2.66
N GLU A 255 -0.49 -14.15 -3.92
CA GLU A 255 -1.06 -13.37 -5.02
C GLU A 255 -2.58 -13.54 -5.06
N VAL A 256 -3.33 -12.44 -5.19
CA VAL A 256 -4.81 -12.39 -5.05
C VAL A 256 -5.56 -13.16 -6.15
N ALA A 257 -4.89 -13.62 -7.20
CA ALA A 257 -5.50 -14.34 -8.33
C ALA A 257 -6.16 -15.68 -7.96
N GLN A 258 -5.82 -16.27 -6.81
CA GLN A 258 -6.39 -17.55 -6.36
C GLN A 258 -7.70 -17.32 -5.61
N LYS A 259 -8.83 -17.41 -6.33
CA LYS A 259 -10.17 -17.48 -5.73
C LYS A 259 -10.34 -18.85 -5.09
N GLU A 260 -10.36 -18.91 -3.77
CA GLU A 260 -10.78 -20.11 -3.05
C GLU A 260 -12.08 -19.82 -2.28
N GLU A 261 -12.96 -20.83 -2.19
CA GLU A 261 -14.29 -20.75 -1.57
C GLU A 261 -14.22 -20.66 -0.04
N VAL A 262 -15.05 -19.80 0.54
CA VAL A 262 -15.03 -19.46 1.97
C VAL A 262 -15.94 -20.39 2.77
N VAL A 263 -15.37 -21.11 3.72
CA VAL A 263 -16.14 -21.74 4.82
C VAL A 263 -15.85 -20.95 6.10
N SER A 264 -16.88 -20.30 6.65
CA SER A 264 -16.77 -19.48 7.86
C SER A 264 -16.53 -20.35 9.09
N THR A 265 -15.30 -20.34 9.62
CA THR A 265 -14.97 -20.94 10.91
C THR A 265 -14.59 -19.86 11.92
N HIS A 266 -14.83 -20.10 13.22
CA HIS A 266 -14.50 -19.13 14.28
C HIS A 266 -13.02 -18.72 14.28
N LEU A 267 -12.13 -19.62 13.88
CA LEU A 267 -10.69 -19.39 13.73
C LEU A 267 -10.36 -18.32 12.67
N HIS A 268 -11.20 -18.18 11.65
CA HIS A 268 -11.03 -17.18 10.60
C HIS A 268 -11.19 -15.76 11.15
N TRP A 269 -12.17 -15.53 12.03
CA TRP A 269 -12.36 -14.25 12.68
C TRP A 269 -11.13 -13.87 13.53
N LEU A 270 -10.58 -14.83 14.27
CA LEU A 270 -9.34 -14.63 15.03
C LEU A 270 -8.17 -14.25 14.11
N CYS A 271 -7.95 -14.98 13.02
CA CYS A 271 -6.89 -14.66 12.05
C CYS A 271 -7.07 -13.27 11.43
N SER A 272 -8.31 -12.90 11.09
CA SER A 272 -8.64 -11.56 10.60
C SER A 272 -8.36 -10.48 11.65
N ALA A 273 -8.74 -10.73 12.91
CA ALA A 273 -8.50 -9.81 14.03
C ALA A 273 -7.00 -9.62 14.27
N ILE A 274 -6.21 -10.70 14.25
CA ILE A 274 -4.75 -10.64 14.36
C ILE A 274 -4.16 -9.80 13.22
N LYS A 275 -4.57 -10.05 11.97
CA LYS A 275 -4.11 -9.25 10.82
C LYS A 275 -4.40 -7.76 11.02
N THR A 276 -5.63 -7.41 11.40
CA THR A 276 -6.02 -6.01 11.62
C THR A 276 -5.25 -5.37 12.79
N ALA A 277 -5.02 -6.11 13.88
CA ALA A 277 -4.26 -5.63 15.02
C ALA A 277 -2.78 -5.39 14.67
N LEU A 278 -2.18 -6.28 13.87
CA LEU A 278 -0.82 -6.11 13.35
C LEU A 278 -0.69 -4.86 12.47
N LEU A 279 -1.66 -4.61 11.59
CA LEU A 279 -1.69 -3.39 10.77
C LEU A 279 -1.83 -2.13 11.63
N PHE A 280 -2.63 -2.17 12.70
CA PHE A 280 -2.72 -1.07 13.65
C PHE A 280 -1.40 -0.84 14.37
N LYS A 281 -0.72 -1.92 14.79
CA LYS A 281 0.59 -1.84 15.43
C LYS A 281 1.67 -1.30 14.50
N LEU A 282 1.64 -1.66 13.21
CA LEU A 282 2.53 -1.11 12.20
C LEU A 282 2.32 0.40 12.04
N ARG A 283 1.06 0.84 11.99
CA ARG A 283 0.72 2.27 11.93
C ARG A 283 1.23 3.03 13.16
N GLU A 284 1.12 2.46 14.34
CA GLU A 284 1.67 3.04 15.57
C GLU A 284 3.19 3.18 15.48
N HIS A 285 3.86 2.14 14.97
CA HIS A 285 5.30 2.17 14.74
C HIS A 285 5.72 3.27 13.75
N HIS A 286 5.02 3.42 12.63
CA HIS A 286 5.26 4.52 11.67
C HIS A 286 5.10 5.90 12.30
N LYS A 287 4.03 6.12 13.09
CA LYS A 287 3.85 7.38 13.81
C LYS A 287 5.02 7.67 14.78
N HIS A 288 5.49 6.64 15.48
CA HIS A 288 6.64 6.77 16.35
C HIS A 288 7.90 7.14 15.54
N LEU A 289 8.18 6.46 14.43
CA LEU A 289 9.30 6.77 13.55
C LEU A 289 9.25 8.20 13.01
N ASP A 290 8.09 8.64 12.51
CA ASP A 290 7.87 10.01 12.03
C ASP A 290 8.09 11.04 13.15
N SER A 291 7.61 10.77 14.37
CA SER A 291 7.82 11.65 15.53
C SER A 291 9.30 11.77 15.92
N VAL A 292 10.05 10.65 15.86
CA VAL A 292 11.49 10.63 16.14
C VAL A 292 12.25 11.40 15.05
N GLN A 293 11.90 11.21 13.77
CA GLN A 293 12.52 11.92 12.65
C GLN A 293 12.29 13.43 12.71
N LYS A 294 11.04 13.86 12.98
CA LYS A 294 10.70 15.28 13.16
C LYS A 294 11.36 15.90 14.39
N GLY A 295 11.43 15.16 15.50
CA GLY A 295 12.16 15.56 16.69
C GLY A 295 13.64 15.77 16.41
N LEU A 296 14.25 14.86 15.62
CA LEU A 296 15.65 14.99 15.20
C LEU A 296 15.88 16.27 14.39
N LEU A 297 15.01 16.56 13.41
CA LEU A 297 15.10 17.76 12.56
C LEU A 297 15.05 19.06 13.39
N HIS A 298 14.22 19.13 14.43
CA HIS A 298 14.21 20.30 15.32
C HIS A 298 15.48 20.44 16.16
N THR A 299 16.13 19.34 16.54
CA THR A 299 17.41 19.40 17.26
C THR A 299 18.61 19.72 16.36
N HIS A 300 18.50 19.42 15.05
CA HIS A 300 19.53 19.73 14.07
C HIS A 300 19.78 21.24 13.88
N ASP A 301 18.78 22.09 14.12
CA ASP A 301 18.94 23.55 14.05
C ASP A 301 19.74 24.12 15.23
N CYS A 302 19.96 23.34 16.30
CA CYS A 302 20.58 23.80 17.55
C CYS A 302 21.92 23.11 17.89
N LEU A 303 22.23 21.94 17.29
CA LEU A 303 23.40 21.14 17.64
C LEU A 303 24.30 20.87 16.43
N GLY A 304 25.62 20.91 16.62
CA GLY A 304 26.60 20.61 15.57
C GLY A 304 26.54 19.16 15.11
N VAL A 305 26.82 18.91 13.82
CA VAL A 305 26.68 17.62 13.09
C VAL A 305 27.30 16.41 13.83
N ASP A 306 28.33 16.64 14.65
CA ASP A 306 29.06 15.58 15.35
C ASP A 306 28.40 15.10 16.65
N GLU A 307 27.58 15.93 17.31
CA GLU A 307 26.84 15.50 18.53
C GLU A 307 25.61 14.65 18.17
N ILE A 308 24.99 14.93 17.02
CA ILE A 308 23.76 14.25 16.58
C ILE A 308 23.97 12.75 16.32
N LYS A 309 25.14 12.35 15.83
CA LYS A 309 25.45 10.93 15.60
C LYS A 309 25.52 10.11 16.90
N ARG A 310 25.75 10.74 18.05
CA ARG A 310 25.87 10.05 19.34
C ARG A 310 24.55 9.93 20.09
N THR A 311 23.52 10.68 19.69
CA THR A 311 22.22 10.73 20.39
C THR A 311 21.08 10.06 19.63
N ILE A 312 21.32 9.41 18.49
CA ILE A 312 20.26 8.70 17.76
C ILE A 312 19.75 7.58 18.67
N PRO A 313 18.50 7.67 19.18
CA PRO A 313 17.96 6.61 20.03
C PRO A 313 17.95 5.33 19.21
N VAL A 314 18.43 4.23 19.80
CA VAL A 314 18.33 2.90 19.20
C VAL A 314 16.84 2.58 19.07
N ILE A 315 16.30 2.73 17.87
CA ILE A 315 14.90 2.42 17.61
C ILE A 315 14.77 0.91 17.67
N GLN A 316 14.13 0.41 18.73
CA GLN A 316 13.80 -0.99 18.84
C GLN A 316 12.82 -1.38 17.74
N ASP A 317 13.11 -2.48 17.06
CA ASP A 317 12.19 -3.04 16.08
C ASP A 317 10.94 -3.57 16.83
N PRO A 318 9.76 -3.44 16.21
CA PRO A 318 8.49 -3.84 16.82
C PRO A 318 8.40 -5.37 16.98
N ASN A 319 7.87 -5.82 18.13
CA ASN A 319 7.65 -7.24 18.42
C ASN A 319 6.27 -7.71 17.91
N PHE A 320 6.09 -7.83 16.61
CA PHE A 320 4.84 -8.27 15.98
C PHE A 320 4.53 -9.75 16.20
N ILE A 321 5.53 -10.62 16.17
CA ILE A 321 5.39 -12.06 16.36
C ILE A 321 4.95 -12.35 17.79
N GLN A 322 5.64 -11.76 18.77
CA GLN A 322 5.28 -11.96 20.17
C GLN A 322 3.86 -11.46 20.44
N TYR A 323 3.51 -10.29 19.92
CA TYR A 323 2.15 -9.74 20.06
C TYR A 323 1.08 -10.66 19.46
N SER A 324 1.35 -11.23 18.28
CA SER A 324 0.43 -12.18 17.63
C SER A 324 0.29 -13.48 18.42
N LYS A 325 1.40 -13.99 18.97
CA LYS A 325 1.42 -15.17 19.83
C LYS A 325 0.61 -14.94 21.10
N ASP A 326 0.80 -13.81 21.76
CA ASP A 326 0.07 -13.42 22.96
C ASP A 326 -1.44 -13.33 22.70
N MET A 327 -1.85 -12.79 21.54
CA MET A 327 -3.28 -12.76 21.14
C MET A 327 -3.87 -14.15 20.98
N VAL A 328 -3.16 -15.09 20.35
CA VAL A 328 -3.64 -16.46 20.17
C VAL A 328 -3.66 -17.21 21.50
N LEU A 329 -2.63 -17.07 22.32
CA LEU A 329 -2.59 -17.67 23.66
C LEU A 329 -3.74 -17.14 24.54
N TYR A 330 -3.99 -15.84 24.50
CA TYR A 330 -5.11 -15.23 25.21
C TYR A 330 -6.45 -15.78 24.74
N TYR A 331 -6.62 -15.96 23.43
CA TYR A 331 -7.82 -16.58 22.87
C TYR A 331 -8.02 -18.02 23.37
N PHE A 332 -6.98 -18.86 23.33
CA PHE A 332 -7.08 -20.24 23.84
C PHE A 332 -7.35 -20.29 25.34
N PHE A 333 -6.75 -19.37 26.09
CA PHE A 333 -7.01 -19.22 27.51
C PHE A 333 -8.47 -18.84 27.80
N LEU A 334 -9.07 -17.92 27.03
CA LEU A 334 -10.50 -17.61 27.15
C LEU A 334 -11.37 -18.82 26.84
N GLN A 335 -11.01 -19.61 25.82
CA GLN A 335 -11.72 -20.82 25.47
C GLN A 335 -11.62 -21.89 26.57
N GLU A 336 -10.46 -22.04 27.20
CA GLU A 336 -10.26 -22.97 28.32
C GLU A 336 -11.04 -22.54 29.57
N ILE A 337 -11.11 -21.24 29.85
CA ILE A 337 -11.94 -20.69 30.93
C ILE A 337 -13.42 -20.99 30.65
N ASP A 338 -13.90 -20.71 29.44
CA ASP A 338 -15.29 -20.98 29.07
C ASP A 338 -15.63 -22.47 29.21
N GLN A 339 -14.77 -23.36 28.69
CA GLN A 339 -14.92 -24.82 28.88
C GLN A 339 -14.92 -25.23 30.36
N THR A 340 -14.05 -24.63 31.16
CA THR A 340 -13.98 -24.91 32.59
C THR A 340 -15.27 -24.50 33.28
N VAL A 341 -15.75 -23.28 33.01
CA VAL A 341 -16.99 -22.72 33.54
C VAL A 341 -18.20 -23.58 33.11
N GLN A 342 -18.32 -23.92 31.83
CA GLN A 342 -19.37 -24.82 31.33
C GLN A 342 -19.30 -26.20 31.99
N SER A 343 -18.11 -26.79 32.16
CA SER A 343 -17.97 -28.10 32.82
C SER A 343 -18.45 -28.08 34.28
N VAL A 344 -18.26 -26.96 34.97
CA VAL A 344 -18.76 -26.74 36.33
C VAL A 344 -20.28 -26.63 36.28
N PHE A 345 -20.84 -25.86 35.35
CA PHE A 345 -22.29 -25.74 35.16
C PHE A 345 -22.96 -27.08 34.84
N ASP A 346 -22.41 -27.88 33.93
CA ASP A 346 -22.94 -29.19 33.57
C ASP A 346 -22.92 -30.17 34.75
N SER A 347 -21.86 -30.11 35.57
CA SER A 347 -21.75 -30.88 36.81
C SER A 347 -22.88 -30.51 37.79
N PHE A 348 -23.19 -29.22 37.93
CA PHE A 348 -24.29 -28.76 38.78
C PHE A 348 -25.67 -29.03 38.18
N LYS A 349 -25.83 -28.94 36.85
CA LYS A 349 -27.09 -29.25 36.17
C LYS A 349 -27.49 -30.71 36.44
N SER A 350 -26.53 -31.61 36.39
CA SER A 350 -26.70 -33.03 36.71
C SER A 350 -27.13 -33.27 38.16
N ILE A 351 -26.68 -32.43 39.10
CA ILE A 351 -27.13 -32.45 40.50
C ILE A 351 -28.53 -31.84 40.63
N SER A 352 -28.81 -30.74 39.95
CA SER A 352 -30.10 -30.02 40.02
C SER A 352 -31.28 -30.82 39.46
N THR A 353 -31.05 -31.75 38.52
CA THR A 353 -32.08 -32.70 38.07
C THR A 353 -32.59 -33.62 39.19
N ILE A 354 -31.86 -33.73 40.30
CA ILE A 354 -32.30 -34.44 41.52
C ILE A 354 -33.15 -33.51 42.42
N CYS A 355 -33.06 -32.19 42.24
CA CYS A 355 -33.83 -31.18 42.97
C CYS A 355 -34.84 -30.51 42.02
N GLU A 356 -36.03 -31.12 41.85
CA GLU A 356 -37.13 -30.66 40.99
C GLU A 356 -37.63 -29.21 41.23
N SER A 357 -37.10 -28.49 42.23
CA SER A 357 -37.50 -27.12 42.59
C SER A 357 -36.80 -25.98 41.83
N PHE A 358 -35.80 -26.25 40.98
CA PHE A 358 -35.01 -25.19 40.28
C PHE A 358 -35.27 -25.14 38.76
N SER A 359 -36.53 -25.26 38.33
CA SER A 359 -36.93 -25.48 36.94
C SER A 359 -36.93 -24.25 36.00
N SER A 360 -36.14 -23.20 36.26
CA SER A 360 -36.09 -22.03 35.38
C SER A 360 -34.68 -21.72 34.87
N ASN A 361 -34.53 -21.63 33.53
CA ASN A 361 -33.36 -21.15 32.78
C ASN A 361 -32.86 -19.73 33.19
N SER A 362 -33.45 -19.10 34.20
CA SER A 362 -33.11 -17.77 34.73
C SER A 362 -32.14 -17.82 35.92
N PHE A 363 -31.73 -18.99 36.40
CA PHE A 363 -30.90 -19.09 37.61
C PHE A 363 -29.42 -18.83 37.38
N PHE A 364 -28.92 -18.99 36.15
CA PHE A 364 -27.53 -18.72 35.80
C PHE A 364 -27.45 -17.86 34.56
N LYS A 365 -26.77 -16.72 34.66
CA LYS A 365 -26.51 -15.80 33.54
C LYS A 365 -25.03 -15.47 33.53
N ILE A 366 -24.41 -15.52 32.35
CA ILE A 366 -23.02 -15.14 32.13
C ILE A 366 -23.02 -13.87 31.28
N GLU A 367 -22.36 -12.82 31.77
CA GLU A 367 -22.18 -11.57 31.05
C GLU A 367 -20.69 -11.23 30.92
N TYR A 368 -20.28 -10.80 29.73
CA TYR A 368 -18.91 -10.41 29.41
C TYR A 368 -18.83 -8.89 29.28
N TYR A 369 -17.85 -8.29 29.96
CA TYR A 369 -17.59 -6.85 29.89
C TYR A 369 -16.12 -6.59 29.53
N PRO A 370 -15.84 -5.75 28.51
CA PRO A 370 -14.49 -5.25 28.28
C PRO A 370 -14.11 -4.27 29.41
N ILE A 371 -12.89 -4.40 29.95
CA ILE A 371 -12.37 -3.44 30.93
C ILE A 371 -11.68 -2.31 30.18
N GLU A 372 -12.33 -1.14 30.11
CA GLU A 372 -11.72 0.08 29.57
C GLU A 372 -10.92 0.78 30.68
N ASP A 373 -9.58 0.74 30.62
CA ASP A 373 -8.71 1.62 31.41
C ASP A 373 -8.26 2.80 30.54
N PRO A 374 -8.67 4.05 30.86
CA PRO A 374 -8.36 5.22 30.04
C PRO A 374 -6.87 5.63 30.02
N LYS A 375 -5.98 4.96 30.78
CA LYS A 375 -4.59 5.41 30.97
C LYS A 375 -3.49 4.52 30.40
N SER A 376 -3.77 3.27 30.00
CA SER A 376 -2.74 2.37 29.48
C SER A 376 -2.85 2.20 27.96
N HIS A 377 -1.99 2.89 27.21
CA HIS A 377 -2.02 2.84 25.74
C HIS A 377 -1.54 1.52 25.12
N HIS A 378 -1.01 0.55 25.88
CA HIS A 378 -0.21 -0.56 25.33
C HIS A 378 -0.54 -1.98 25.85
N SER A 379 -1.62 -2.20 26.60
CA SER A 379 -1.99 -3.55 27.07
C SER A 379 -3.38 -3.94 26.57
N ILE A 380 -3.51 -5.20 26.12
CA ILE A 380 -4.80 -5.88 25.98
C ILE A 380 -5.38 -5.95 27.39
N LEU A 381 -6.16 -4.94 27.75
CA LEU A 381 -6.80 -4.83 29.06
C LEU A 381 -7.87 -5.90 29.17
N GLY A 382 -7.98 -6.41 30.39
CA GLY A 382 -8.69 -7.64 30.67
C GLY A 382 -10.16 -7.68 30.29
N HIS A 383 -10.72 -8.89 30.33
CA HIS A 383 -12.16 -9.10 30.28
C HIS A 383 -12.65 -9.34 31.71
N SER A 384 -13.77 -8.74 32.10
CA SER A 384 -14.49 -9.12 33.31
C SER A 384 -15.62 -10.08 32.91
N LEU A 385 -15.61 -11.26 33.51
CA LEU A 385 -16.67 -12.26 33.42
C LEU A 385 -17.51 -12.16 34.68
N LEU A 386 -18.78 -11.78 34.53
CA LEU A 386 -19.73 -11.75 35.63
C LEU A 386 -20.65 -12.97 35.52
N ILE A 387 -20.60 -13.83 36.54
CA ILE A 387 -21.44 -15.02 36.66
C ILE A 387 -22.50 -14.75 37.72
N TYR A 388 -23.76 -14.69 37.33
CA TYR A 388 -24.89 -14.55 38.25
C TYR A 388 -25.40 -15.92 38.67
N ILE A 389 -25.62 -16.10 39.97
CA ILE A 389 -26.16 -17.30 40.62
C ILE A 389 -27.42 -16.89 41.39
N GLY A 390 -28.59 -17.16 40.82
CA GLY A 390 -29.87 -16.67 41.34
C GLY A 390 -30.02 -15.15 41.21
N ARG A 391 -30.75 -14.52 42.14
CA ARG A 391 -31.04 -13.07 42.10
C ARG A 391 -30.04 -12.19 42.85
N PHE A 392 -29.23 -12.75 43.74
CA PHE A 392 -28.47 -11.97 44.73
C PHE A 392 -26.96 -12.24 44.73
N ASN A 393 -26.51 -13.30 44.07
CA ASN A 393 -25.10 -13.67 44.08
C ASN A 393 -24.49 -13.47 42.69
N SER A 394 -23.35 -12.79 42.64
CA SER A 394 -22.54 -12.63 41.45
C SER A 394 -21.09 -12.96 41.78
N ILE A 395 -20.43 -13.71 40.90
CA ILE A 395 -19.00 -13.96 40.94
C ILE A 395 -18.38 -13.12 39.82
N ASN A 396 -17.42 -12.26 40.16
CA ASN A 396 -16.69 -11.47 39.18
C ASN A 396 -15.33 -12.12 38.93
N ILE A 397 -15.02 -12.46 37.69
CA ILE A 397 -13.71 -12.96 37.28
C ILE A 397 -13.08 -11.88 36.41
N GLU A 398 -12.03 -11.24 36.92
CA GLU A 398 -11.23 -10.29 36.17
C GLU A 398 -10.06 -11.04 35.51
N LEU A 399 -10.00 -11.02 34.18
CA LEU A 399 -9.00 -11.73 33.39
C LEU A 399 -7.93 -10.76 32.94
N ARG A 400 -6.78 -10.70 33.59
CA ARG A 400 -5.64 -9.87 33.16
C ARG A 400 -4.69 -10.68 32.27
N ALA A 401 -4.60 -10.27 31.00
CA ALA A 401 -3.73 -10.91 30.03
C ALA A 401 -2.23 -10.80 30.42
N PRO A 402 -1.37 -11.76 30.02
CA PRO A 402 -1.72 -12.98 29.30
C PRO A 402 -2.16 -14.13 30.23
N ASN A 403 -1.74 -14.17 31.49
CA ASN A 403 -1.85 -15.38 32.34
C ASN A 403 -2.40 -15.15 33.76
N LEU A 404 -2.88 -13.95 34.10
CA LEU A 404 -3.33 -13.67 35.46
C LEU A 404 -4.86 -13.67 35.54
N ILE A 405 -5.43 -14.70 36.14
CA ILE A 405 -6.86 -14.71 36.51
C ILE A 405 -6.97 -14.13 37.91
N GLN A 406 -7.76 -13.08 38.08
CA GLN A 406 -8.17 -12.57 39.38
C GLN A 406 -9.64 -12.91 39.60
N LEU A 407 -9.89 -13.83 40.53
CA LEU A 407 -11.24 -14.25 40.90
C LEU A 407 -11.71 -13.42 42.10
N GLY A 408 -12.67 -12.53 41.88
CA GLY A 408 -13.38 -11.80 42.92
C GLY A 408 -14.59 -12.58 43.41
N ILE A 409 -14.50 -13.14 44.62
CA ILE A 409 -15.61 -13.77 45.34
C ILE A 409 -15.93 -12.97 46.61
N VAL A 410 -17.06 -13.29 47.27
CA VAL A 410 -17.48 -12.65 48.52
C VAL A 410 -16.40 -12.72 49.60
N GLU A 411 -15.57 -13.78 49.59
CA GLU A 411 -14.47 -13.99 50.54
C GLU A 411 -13.21 -13.16 50.24
N GLY A 412 -13.09 -12.55 49.06
CA GLY A 412 -11.93 -11.76 48.64
C GLY A 412 -11.52 -11.97 47.18
N ASN A 413 -10.42 -11.31 46.79
CA ASN A 413 -9.80 -11.45 45.48
C ASN A 413 -8.68 -12.49 45.51
N PHE A 414 -8.77 -13.51 44.68
CA PHE A 414 -7.80 -14.61 44.60
C PHE A 414 -7.10 -14.58 43.24
N ALA A 415 -5.76 -14.62 43.26
CA ALA A 415 -5.00 -14.88 42.05
C ALA A 415 -5.07 -16.39 41.74
N VAL A 416 -5.48 -16.73 40.52
CA VAL A 416 -5.62 -18.10 40.06
C VAL A 416 -4.61 -18.33 38.95
N GLU A 417 -3.69 -19.27 39.19
CA GLU A 417 -2.56 -19.54 38.30
C GLU A 417 -2.89 -20.61 37.26
N THR A 418 -3.86 -21.49 37.57
CA THR A 418 -4.22 -22.60 36.68
C THR A 418 -5.74 -22.75 36.51
N PRO A 419 -6.23 -23.17 35.33
CA PRO A 419 -7.64 -23.48 35.08
C PRO A 419 -8.20 -24.55 36.03
N SER A 420 -7.35 -25.50 36.44
CA SER A 420 -7.70 -26.49 37.48
C SER A 420 -7.96 -25.87 38.85
N GLN A 421 -7.19 -24.87 39.26
CA GLN A 421 -7.45 -24.09 40.47
C GLN A 421 -8.75 -23.29 40.33
N LEU A 422 -8.98 -22.66 39.16
CA LEU A 422 -10.21 -21.93 38.87
C LEU A 422 -11.43 -22.85 39.04
N LYS A 423 -11.38 -24.04 38.44
CA LYS A 423 -12.43 -25.06 38.55
C LYS A 423 -12.74 -25.40 40.00
N LYS A 424 -11.71 -25.68 40.81
CA LYS A 424 -11.87 -26.02 42.24
C LYS A 424 -12.49 -24.88 43.03
N LEU A 425 -12.03 -23.64 42.81
CA LEU A 425 -12.55 -22.46 43.51
C LEU A 425 -14.00 -22.16 43.11
N LEU A 426 -14.33 -22.20 41.82
CA LEU A 426 -15.69 -22.02 41.32
C LEU A 426 -16.63 -23.11 41.85
N SER A 427 -16.23 -24.38 41.80
CA SER A 427 -17.04 -25.48 42.35
C SER A 427 -17.28 -25.32 43.85
N LYS A 428 -16.26 -24.92 44.63
CA LYS A 428 -16.40 -24.66 46.06
C LYS A 428 -17.37 -23.51 46.32
N GLN A 429 -17.22 -22.39 45.61
CA GLN A 429 -18.05 -21.20 45.81
C GLN A 429 -19.50 -21.44 45.43
N ILE A 430 -19.75 -22.10 44.29
CA ILE A 430 -21.10 -22.43 43.85
C ILE A 430 -21.76 -23.41 44.84
N SER A 431 -21.02 -24.39 45.35
CA SER A 431 -21.51 -25.32 46.37
C SER A 431 -21.90 -24.58 47.67
N MET A 432 -21.06 -23.65 48.14
CA MET A 432 -21.38 -22.82 49.30
C MET A 432 -22.64 -21.96 49.09
N ILE A 433 -22.83 -21.41 47.89
CA ILE A 433 -24.01 -20.58 47.57
C ILE A 433 -25.30 -21.42 47.46
N LEU A 434 -25.20 -22.67 46.99
CA LEU A 434 -26.38 -23.53 46.78
C LEU A 434 -26.79 -24.32 48.03
N PHE A 435 -25.84 -24.68 48.89
CA PHE A 435 -26.08 -25.55 50.07
C PHE A 435 -25.86 -24.87 51.42
N GLY A 436 -25.27 -23.67 51.46
CA GLY A 436 -25.16 -22.83 52.65
C GLY A 436 -26.31 -21.84 52.71
#